data_AF-A0AAE1VZR0-F1
#
_entry.id   AF-A0AAE1VZR0-F1
#
_cell.length_a   1.000
_cell.length_b   1.000
_cell.length_c   1.000
_cell.angle_alpha   90.00
_cell.angle_beta   90.00
_cell.angle_gamma   90.00
#
_symmetry.space_group_name_H-M   'P 1'
#
loop_
_entity.id
_entity.type
_entity.pdbx_description
1 polymer ?
#
loop_
_entity_poly.entity_id
_entity_poly.type
_entity_poly.pdbx_seq_one_letter_code
_entity_poly.pdbx_strand_id
1 'polypeptide(L)'
;VLSRWRWFVDYAGPGNRIWIAWNDELIDVEFLNVGSQFVHCSVLIHELHETILITVVYGANEVSTRRELWQGLIELAVTVGNVPWLVGGDFNAVLDMSEVSGASGDIRVAMNEFNDCILQTGLLSMPMQGECFTWHNCSLDGRSLWKRHDRLLVNDVWMDRWPNLFYTCLTPRTSDHSPLVLKGDCRNMQVNLFRFDNYLALSPGFLASVHSIWRHPVIGTLIYSVTRILKALKSVFRQQRRSKGDLAMNVKLAAGFLEVAQNILQFDRHNSLLLLLEHCCRLVYLKASKLEQGLLGGDRTDRAIDLRYLRPWARHILTDDEARAIIHPVTIDEVKIAFFDIEEDKAPIPDGFSSGFFKAAWPVVGEEVSKAIIDFFKTGRLLKQLNATLLTLIPKVRTPHSVAEFRPISYCNVICKVISKIIVSRIREILDLLISPSQNAFVPGRLISDNILLAQELFSGYNQCRLPPRRALKVDLRKAYDTVEWDFLIATLRMFGFPAVFIRWIEEYVTSAHYSVVVNCGVHGFFAGARGLRQGDPMSPYLFVLVMEVLHMILQQLIEQDGNFSTTGNARI
;
A
#
# COMPACT_ATOMS: atom_id res chain seq x y z
N VAL A 1 24.20 42.14 -2.93
CA VAL A 1 22.98 41.30 -3.12
C VAL A 1 23.13 39.89 -2.54
N LEU A 2 24.32 39.41 -2.16
CA LEU A 2 24.50 38.08 -1.52
C LEU A 2 25.37 38.16 -0.24
N SER A 3 25.17 39.16 0.62
CA SER A 3 26.04 39.41 1.79
C SER A 3 26.02 38.32 2.88
N ARG A 4 25.09 37.37 2.80
CA ARG A 4 24.92 36.25 3.74
C ARG A 4 25.19 34.88 3.13
N TRP A 5 25.71 34.84 1.90
CA TRP A 5 26.08 33.59 1.26
C TRP A 5 27.54 33.26 1.54
N ARG A 6 27.78 32.05 2.04
CA ARG A 6 29.11 31.45 2.16
C ARG A 6 29.43 30.70 0.87
N TRP A 7 30.72 30.58 0.60
CA TRP A 7 31.23 29.97 -0.62
C TRP A 7 32.39 29.05 -0.27
N PHE A 8 32.41 27.91 -0.93
CA PHE A 8 33.55 27.02 -1.00
C PHE A 8 33.88 26.82 -2.47
N VAL A 9 35.16 26.95 -2.79
CA VAL A 9 35.65 26.75 -4.14
C VAL A 9 36.87 25.86 -4.06
N ASP A 10 36.79 24.71 -4.71
CA ASP A 10 37.93 23.83 -4.85
C ASP A 10 38.75 24.22 -6.10
N TYR A 11 39.92 24.81 -5.85
CA TYR A 11 40.94 25.12 -6.86
C TYR A 11 42.26 24.39 -6.57
N ALA A 12 42.28 23.44 -5.64
CA ALA A 12 43.53 22.84 -5.17
C ALA A 12 44.16 21.84 -6.16
N GLY A 13 43.41 21.38 -7.18
CA GLY A 13 43.91 20.50 -8.24
C GLY A 13 43.34 20.82 -9.63
N PRO A 14 44.04 20.47 -10.72
CA PRO A 14 43.67 20.83 -12.10
C PRO A 14 42.34 20.23 -12.61
N GLY A 15 41.74 19.28 -11.88
CA GLY A 15 40.51 18.56 -12.26
C GLY A 15 39.22 19.04 -11.60
N ASN A 16 39.27 19.58 -10.38
CA ASN A 16 38.07 20.00 -9.66
C ASN A 16 37.78 21.48 -9.91
N ARG A 17 36.56 21.78 -10.34
CA ARG A 17 36.07 23.15 -10.59
C ARG A 17 34.69 23.34 -9.95
N ILE A 18 34.50 22.76 -8.77
CA ILE A 18 33.22 22.75 -8.07
C ILE A 18 33.13 23.98 -7.18
N TRP A 19 32.05 24.72 -7.36
CA TRP A 19 31.70 25.89 -6.56
C TRP A 19 30.44 25.56 -5.76
N ILE A 20 30.52 25.67 -4.44
CA ILE A 20 29.39 25.45 -3.54
C ILE A 20 29.08 26.75 -2.83
N ALA A 21 27.82 27.15 -2.86
CA ALA A 21 27.34 28.36 -2.22
C ALA A 21 26.12 28.04 -1.36
N TRP A 22 26.06 28.59 -0.15
CA TRP A 22 24.92 28.38 0.74
C TRP A 22 24.65 29.60 1.62
N ASN A 23 23.43 29.69 2.14
CA ASN A 23 23.04 30.71 3.12
C ASN A 23 23.21 30.12 4.54
N ASP A 24 24.11 30.70 5.33
CA ASP A 24 24.46 30.22 6.67
C ASP A 24 23.37 30.47 7.72
N GLU A 25 22.32 31.22 7.40
CA GLU A 25 21.12 31.31 8.26
C GLU A 25 20.20 30.09 8.14
N LEU A 26 20.23 29.40 6.98
CA LEU A 26 19.29 28.31 6.67
C LEU A 26 19.90 26.94 6.89
N ILE A 27 21.18 26.79 6.52
CA ILE A 27 21.89 25.52 6.59
C ILE A 27 23.34 25.73 7.01
N ASP A 28 23.86 24.81 7.81
CA ASP A 28 25.29 24.68 8.07
C ASP A 28 25.87 23.60 7.15
N VAL A 29 27.03 23.88 6.55
CA VAL A 29 27.71 22.97 5.63
C VAL A 29 29.11 22.64 6.16
N GLU A 30 29.37 21.36 6.38
CA GLU A 30 30.66 20.83 6.77
C GLU A 30 31.23 19.96 5.64
N PHE A 31 32.44 20.28 5.17
CA PHE A 31 33.10 19.52 4.10
C PHE A 31 33.82 18.31 4.68
N LEU A 32 33.33 17.11 4.33
CA LEU A 32 33.84 15.85 4.88
C LEU A 32 34.95 15.25 4.02
N ASN A 33 34.80 15.32 2.70
CA ASN A 33 35.77 14.78 1.76
C ASN A 33 35.77 15.57 0.44
N VAL A 34 36.94 15.87 -0.10
CA VAL A 34 37.13 16.57 -1.37
C VAL A 34 37.97 15.64 -2.26
N GLY A 35 37.31 14.95 -3.19
CA GLY A 35 37.96 14.08 -4.17
C GLY A 35 38.46 14.87 -5.39
N SER A 36 39.00 14.21 -6.43
CA SER A 36 39.47 14.90 -7.65
C SER A 36 38.36 15.35 -8.60
N GLN A 37 37.14 14.82 -8.41
CA GLN A 37 35.96 15.01 -9.29
C GLN A 37 34.65 15.18 -8.50
N PHE A 38 34.71 15.33 -7.18
CA PHE A 38 33.54 15.54 -6.32
C PHE A 38 33.90 16.27 -5.02
N VAL A 39 32.89 16.88 -4.40
CA VAL A 39 32.95 17.42 -3.04
C VAL A 39 31.81 16.80 -2.23
N HIS A 40 32.13 16.14 -1.12
CA HIS A 40 31.17 15.52 -0.21
C HIS A 40 31.06 16.34 1.08
N CYS A 41 29.84 16.73 1.42
CA CYS A 41 29.54 17.55 2.59
C CYS A 41 28.39 16.98 3.43
N SER A 42 28.47 17.25 4.72
CA SER A 42 27.36 17.17 5.65
C SER A 42 26.64 18.51 5.68
N VAL A 43 25.31 18.47 5.62
CA VAL A 43 24.47 19.66 5.60
C VAL A 43 23.41 19.53 6.70
N LEU A 44 23.48 20.40 7.70
CA LEU A 44 22.46 20.51 8.74
C LEU A 44 21.42 21.53 8.30
N ILE A 45 20.16 21.11 8.21
CA ILE A 45 19.04 21.98 7.84
C ILE A 45 18.41 22.51 9.13
N HIS A 46 18.51 23.82 9.37
CA HIS A 46 18.06 24.43 10.63
C HIS A 46 16.56 24.25 10.89
N GLU A 47 15.72 24.41 9.86
CA GLU A 47 14.26 24.30 9.99
C GLU A 47 13.80 22.87 10.33
N LEU A 48 14.53 21.86 9.85
CA LEU A 48 14.17 20.46 10.05
C LEU A 48 14.90 19.82 11.23
N HIS A 49 15.95 20.47 11.76
CA HIS A 49 16.89 19.89 12.71
C HIS A 49 17.43 18.53 12.25
N GLU A 50 17.62 18.37 10.94
CA GLU A 50 18.06 17.12 10.31
C GLU A 50 19.34 17.35 9.51
N THR A 51 20.26 16.40 9.65
CA THR A 51 21.50 16.34 8.86
C THR A 51 21.29 15.46 7.65
N ILE A 52 21.66 15.97 6.48
CA ILE A 52 21.73 15.23 5.22
C ILE A 52 23.16 15.22 4.68
N LEU A 53 23.44 14.29 3.79
CA LEU A 53 24.70 14.25 3.06
C LEU A 53 24.47 14.70 1.62
N ILE A 54 25.35 15.56 1.11
CA ILE A 54 25.33 16.00 -0.28
C ILE A 54 26.70 15.74 -0.90
N THR A 55 26.72 15.12 -2.07
CA THR A 55 27.92 15.01 -2.90
C THR A 55 27.70 15.76 -4.22
N VAL A 56 28.47 16.81 -4.44
CA VAL A 56 28.47 17.55 -5.70
C VAL A 56 29.52 16.96 -6.62
N VAL A 57 29.17 16.67 -7.87
CA VAL A 57 30.01 15.93 -8.82
C VAL A 57 30.36 16.77 -10.05
N TYR A 58 31.61 16.65 -10.50
CA TYR A 58 32.10 17.13 -11.78
C TYR A 58 33.02 16.07 -12.38
N GLY A 59 32.44 15.15 -13.15
CA GLY A 59 33.14 14.00 -13.72
C GLY A 59 33.99 14.39 -14.93
N ALA A 60 35.12 13.70 -15.12
CA ALA A 60 36.01 13.91 -16.26
C ALA A 60 35.38 13.42 -17.57
N ASN A 61 35.70 14.11 -18.67
CA ASN A 61 35.24 13.74 -20.01
C ASN A 61 35.79 12.37 -20.45
N GLU A 62 37.06 12.11 -20.17
CA GLU A 62 37.74 10.85 -20.51
C GLU A 62 37.27 9.71 -19.61
N VAL A 63 36.91 8.57 -20.23
CA VAL A 63 36.40 7.40 -19.52
C VAL A 63 37.39 6.88 -18.48
N SER A 64 38.68 6.78 -18.84
CA SER A 64 39.74 6.29 -17.95
C SER A 64 39.87 7.13 -16.67
N THR A 65 39.90 8.45 -16.81
CA THR A 65 40.07 9.41 -15.71
C THR A 65 38.85 9.45 -14.80
N ARG A 66 37.65 9.26 -15.36
CA ARG A 66 36.39 9.26 -14.63
C ARG A 66 36.17 8.03 -13.75
N ARG A 67 36.90 6.94 -13.96
CA ARG A 67 36.81 5.74 -13.09
C ARG A 67 37.15 6.05 -11.63
N GLU A 68 38.00 7.04 -11.37
CA GLU A 68 38.29 7.51 -10.01
C GLU A 68 37.05 8.08 -9.32
N LEU A 69 36.17 8.78 -10.05
CA LEU A 69 34.90 9.28 -9.51
C LEU A 69 34.00 8.10 -9.10
N TRP A 70 33.89 7.07 -9.94
CA TRP A 70 33.07 5.89 -9.63
C TRP A 70 33.54 5.18 -8.38
N GLN A 71 34.86 4.97 -8.27
CA GLN A 71 35.45 4.36 -7.09
C GLN A 71 35.21 5.21 -5.83
N GLY A 72 35.38 6.54 -5.93
CA GLY A 72 35.11 7.45 -4.82
C GLY A 72 33.65 7.46 -4.36
N LEU A 73 32.69 7.41 -5.28
CA LEU A 73 31.27 7.32 -4.92
C LEU A 73 30.93 5.98 -4.25
N ILE A 74 31.52 4.86 -4.70
CA ILE A 74 31.34 3.53 -4.10
C ILE A 74 31.88 3.51 -2.66
N GLU A 75 33.06 4.09 -2.44
CA GLU A 75 33.65 4.22 -1.10
C GLU A 75 32.80 5.09 -0.18
N LEU A 76 32.30 6.24 -0.68
CA LEU A 76 31.40 7.10 0.07
C LEU A 76 30.10 6.37 0.45
N ALA A 77 29.52 5.57 -0.45
CA ALA A 77 28.28 4.84 -0.18
C ALA A 77 28.39 3.92 1.05
N VAL A 78 29.57 3.33 1.29
CA VAL A 78 29.84 2.52 2.50
C VAL A 78 29.82 3.39 3.76
N THR A 79 30.35 4.61 3.68
CA THR A 79 30.44 5.54 4.82
C THR A 79 29.13 6.26 5.14
N VAL A 80 28.29 6.51 4.13
CA VAL A 80 26.99 7.20 4.24
C VAL A 80 26.01 6.43 5.13
N GLY A 81 26.06 5.10 5.11
CA GLY A 81 25.19 4.26 5.93
C GLY A 81 23.70 4.55 5.72
N ASN A 82 22.98 4.87 6.81
CA ASN A 82 21.53 5.10 6.80
C ASN A 82 21.14 6.58 6.90
N VAL A 83 21.96 7.48 6.34
CA VAL A 83 21.69 8.93 6.30
C VAL A 83 21.14 9.30 4.92
N PRO A 84 20.14 10.21 4.81
CA PRO A 84 19.69 10.70 3.51
C PRO A 84 20.84 11.30 2.71
N TRP A 85 21.08 10.76 1.52
CA TRP A 85 22.21 11.15 0.67
C TRP A 85 21.76 11.54 -0.72
N LEU A 86 22.17 12.73 -1.15
CA LEU A 86 21.96 13.26 -2.49
C LEU A 86 23.29 13.43 -3.20
N VAL A 87 23.39 12.89 -4.40
CA VAL A 87 24.56 13.01 -5.29
C VAL A 87 24.12 13.72 -6.56
N GLY A 88 24.69 14.88 -6.86
CA GLY A 88 24.21 15.72 -7.94
C GLY A 88 25.29 16.51 -8.65
N GLY A 89 25.13 16.70 -9.96
CA GLY A 89 26.07 17.48 -10.77
C GLY A 89 26.25 16.90 -12.16
N ASP A 90 27.37 17.24 -12.78
CA ASP A 90 27.76 16.79 -14.11
C ASP A 90 28.56 15.47 -14.01
N PHE A 91 27.98 14.38 -14.50
CA PHE A 91 28.62 13.07 -14.49
C PHE A 91 29.40 12.76 -15.78
N ASN A 92 29.25 13.61 -16.81
CA ASN A 92 29.73 13.39 -18.18
C ASN A 92 29.36 12.02 -18.80
N ALA A 93 28.41 11.31 -18.20
CA ALA A 93 27.91 9.99 -18.58
C ALA A 93 26.39 10.04 -18.82
N VAL A 94 25.89 9.10 -19.60
CA VAL A 94 24.45 8.87 -19.81
C VAL A 94 24.07 7.49 -19.30
N LEU A 95 22.80 7.26 -18.97
CA LEU A 95 22.32 5.94 -18.53
C LEU A 95 21.85 5.06 -19.68
N ASP A 96 21.35 5.69 -20.75
CA ASP A 96 20.74 5.02 -21.88
C ASP A 96 21.04 5.78 -23.18
N MET A 97 21.06 5.07 -24.30
CA MET A 97 21.30 5.67 -25.61
C MET A 97 20.21 6.68 -26.01
N SER A 98 19.00 6.58 -25.46
CA SER A 98 17.92 7.56 -25.63
C SER A 98 18.22 8.92 -24.99
N GLU A 99 19.21 9.00 -24.09
CA GLU A 99 19.67 10.25 -23.48
C GLU A 99 20.70 11.00 -24.35
N VAL A 100 20.88 10.57 -25.61
CA VAL A 100 21.73 11.21 -26.61
C VAL A 100 20.93 11.51 -27.86
N SER A 101 21.05 12.74 -28.35
CA SER A 101 20.49 13.17 -29.63
C SER A 101 21.58 13.78 -30.50
N GLY A 102 21.77 13.24 -31.70
CA GLY A 102 22.86 13.57 -32.61
C GLY A 102 23.92 12.48 -32.73
N ALA A 103 24.87 12.65 -33.65
CA ALA A 103 25.93 11.68 -33.89
C ALA A 103 27.00 11.74 -32.78
N SER A 104 26.96 10.78 -31.85
CA SER A 104 28.01 10.55 -30.85
C SER A 104 28.88 9.37 -31.24
N GLY A 105 30.14 9.36 -30.80
CA GLY A 105 30.99 8.16 -30.83
C GLY A 105 30.45 7.04 -29.93
N ASP A 106 31.15 5.91 -29.86
CA ASP A 106 30.75 4.80 -28.97
C ASP A 106 30.93 5.19 -27.50
N ILE A 107 29.79 5.26 -26.79
CA ILE A 107 29.71 5.63 -25.37
C ILE A 107 29.27 4.46 -24.48
N ARG A 108 29.13 3.24 -25.03
CA ARG A 108 28.57 2.08 -24.30
C ARG A 108 29.40 1.72 -23.08
N VAL A 109 30.73 1.83 -23.17
CA VAL A 109 31.62 1.56 -22.05
C VAL A 109 31.36 2.53 -20.91
N ALA A 110 31.34 3.84 -21.20
CA ALA A 110 31.06 4.87 -20.19
C ALA A 110 29.65 4.73 -19.58
N MET A 111 28.66 4.36 -20.39
CA MET A 111 27.28 4.12 -19.96
C MET A 111 27.18 2.90 -19.04
N ASN A 112 27.84 1.79 -19.38
CA ASN A 112 27.83 0.58 -18.56
C ASN A 112 28.55 0.82 -17.23
N GLU A 113 29.75 1.42 -17.24
CA GLU A 113 30.49 1.74 -16.02
C GLU A 113 29.69 2.67 -15.09
N PHE A 114 28.93 3.62 -15.66
CA PHE A 114 28.07 4.48 -14.86
C PHE A 114 26.87 3.75 -14.25
N ASN A 115 26.20 2.89 -15.03
CA ASN A 115 25.12 2.04 -14.52
C ASN A 115 25.61 1.09 -13.41
N ASP A 116 26.79 0.51 -13.57
CA ASP A 116 27.41 -0.36 -12.56
C ASP A 116 27.72 0.42 -11.27
N CYS A 117 28.23 1.66 -11.38
CA CYS A 117 28.44 2.54 -10.23
C CYS A 117 27.13 2.83 -9.48
N ILE A 118 26.04 3.13 -10.19
CA ILE A 118 24.74 3.40 -9.57
C ILE A 118 24.21 2.15 -8.85
N LEU A 119 24.35 0.97 -9.45
CA LEU A 119 23.94 -0.29 -8.84
C LEU A 119 24.73 -0.57 -7.56
N GLN A 120 26.05 -0.37 -7.57
CA GLN A 120 26.91 -0.62 -6.41
C GLN A 120 26.71 0.38 -5.27
N THR A 121 26.41 1.64 -5.60
CA THR A 121 26.15 2.69 -4.60
C THR A 121 24.73 2.65 -4.03
N GLY A 122 23.81 1.89 -4.64
CA GLY A 122 22.40 1.87 -4.26
C GLY A 122 21.66 3.18 -4.54
N LEU A 123 22.22 4.03 -5.40
CA LEU A 123 21.63 5.31 -5.77
C LEU A 123 20.46 5.12 -6.75
N LEU A 124 19.50 6.03 -6.68
CA LEU A 124 18.27 6.04 -7.46
C LEU A 124 18.15 7.37 -8.19
N SER A 125 17.76 7.34 -9.46
CA SER A 125 17.47 8.57 -10.21
C SER A 125 16.21 9.24 -9.69
N MET A 126 16.33 10.51 -9.29
CA MET A 126 15.19 11.33 -8.90
C MET A 126 14.33 11.71 -10.12
N PRO A 127 13.01 11.87 -9.98
CA PRO A 127 12.16 12.34 -11.08
C PRO A 127 12.60 13.73 -11.59
N MET A 128 12.74 13.86 -12.91
CA MET A 128 13.08 15.10 -13.59
C MET A 128 11.87 15.66 -14.34
N GLN A 129 11.71 16.98 -14.32
CA GLN A 129 10.77 17.73 -15.16
C GLN A 129 11.53 18.78 -15.99
N GLY A 130 10.97 19.24 -17.12
CA GLY A 130 11.61 20.23 -17.97
C GLY A 130 12.45 19.61 -19.09
N GLU A 131 13.55 20.27 -19.47
CA GLU A 131 14.35 19.88 -20.64
C GLU A 131 14.98 18.49 -20.48
N CYS A 132 14.76 17.64 -21.49
CA CYS A 132 15.24 16.26 -21.47
C CYS A 132 16.76 16.14 -21.61
N PHE A 133 17.41 17.08 -22.30
CA PHE A 133 18.86 17.13 -22.46
C PHE A 133 19.39 18.27 -21.59
N THR A 134 20.45 18.00 -20.84
CA THR A 134 21.02 18.97 -19.90
C THR A 134 22.27 19.63 -20.46
N TRP A 135 22.86 19.06 -21.52
CA TRP A 135 24.05 19.57 -22.18
C TRP A 135 23.89 19.58 -23.70
N HIS A 136 24.49 20.59 -24.35
CA HIS A 136 24.59 20.65 -25.81
C HIS A 136 25.93 21.19 -26.29
N ASN A 137 26.42 20.71 -27.43
CA ASN A 137 27.71 21.12 -27.98
C ASN A 137 27.72 22.49 -28.69
N CYS A 138 26.62 23.26 -28.60
CA CYS A 138 26.45 24.56 -29.28
C CYS A 138 26.79 24.58 -30.79
N SER A 139 26.74 23.44 -31.49
CA SER A 139 27.10 23.38 -32.92
C SER A 139 26.04 24.05 -33.79
N LEU A 140 26.46 25.00 -34.62
CA LEU A 140 25.63 25.73 -35.60
C LEU A 140 25.35 24.92 -36.88
N ASP A 141 26.13 23.86 -37.14
CA ASP A 141 25.93 22.93 -38.25
C ASP A 141 25.05 21.74 -37.83
N GLY A 142 24.59 20.92 -38.80
CA GLY A 142 23.81 19.67 -38.60
C GLY A 142 24.51 18.55 -37.80
N ARG A 143 25.57 18.88 -37.05
CA ARG A 143 26.29 18.05 -36.07
C ARG A 143 25.91 18.41 -34.62
N SER A 144 24.74 19.01 -34.41
CA SER A 144 24.22 19.30 -33.06
C SER A 144 24.14 18.01 -32.24
N LEU A 145 24.79 18.02 -31.08
CA LEU A 145 24.84 16.91 -30.15
C LEU A 145 24.31 17.37 -28.79
N TRP A 146 23.34 16.62 -28.28
CA TRP A 146 22.66 16.87 -27.02
C TRP A 146 22.78 15.64 -26.14
N LYS A 147 23.09 15.82 -24.86
CA LYS A 147 23.26 14.73 -23.89
C LYS A 147 22.63 15.07 -22.54
N ARG A 148 22.25 14.06 -21.77
CA ARG A 148 21.87 14.21 -20.35
C ARG A 148 23.06 13.85 -19.45
N HIS A 149 23.92 14.82 -19.20
CA HIS A 149 25.09 14.64 -18.34
C HIS A 149 24.82 15.00 -16.88
N ASP A 150 23.96 15.99 -16.65
CA ASP A 150 23.63 16.51 -15.35
C ASP A 150 22.44 15.76 -14.75
N ARG A 151 22.53 15.36 -13.48
CA ARG A 151 21.42 14.70 -12.78
C ARG A 151 21.54 14.81 -11.27
N LEU A 152 20.42 14.56 -10.59
CA LEU A 152 20.37 14.32 -9.15
C LEU A 152 20.00 12.85 -8.89
N LEU A 153 20.84 12.18 -8.13
CA LEU A 153 20.69 10.82 -7.65
C LEU A 153 20.54 10.82 -6.12
N VAL A 154 19.78 9.89 -5.58
CA VAL A 154 19.51 9.81 -4.14
C VAL A 154 19.48 8.38 -3.64
N ASN A 155 19.83 8.13 -2.39
CA ASN A 155 19.65 6.81 -1.78
C ASN A 155 18.18 6.56 -1.39
N ASP A 156 17.88 5.32 -1.00
CA ASP A 156 16.56 4.90 -0.55
C ASP A 156 16.09 5.64 0.70
N VAL A 157 17.01 5.94 1.63
CA VAL A 157 16.72 6.72 2.84
C VAL A 157 16.16 8.10 2.50
N TRP A 158 16.77 8.80 1.54
CA TRP A 158 16.28 10.09 1.06
C TRP A 158 14.90 9.95 0.38
N MET A 159 14.72 8.93 -0.46
CA MET A 159 13.44 8.69 -1.14
C MET A 159 12.30 8.38 -0.19
N ASP A 160 12.57 7.63 0.88
CA ASP A 160 11.59 7.32 1.91
C ASP A 160 11.22 8.57 2.73
N ARG A 161 12.20 9.45 2.98
CA ARG A 161 11.98 10.71 3.69
C ARG A 161 11.23 11.74 2.85
N TRP A 162 11.55 11.86 1.57
CA TRP A 162 10.98 12.86 0.67
C TRP A 162 10.58 12.27 -0.70
N PRO A 163 9.50 11.46 -0.76
CA PRO A 163 9.13 10.69 -1.96
C PRO A 163 8.60 11.54 -3.11
N ASN A 164 8.19 12.78 -2.83
CA ASN A 164 7.59 13.70 -3.78
C ASN A 164 8.57 14.77 -4.29
N LEU A 165 9.84 14.72 -3.87
CA LEU A 165 10.85 15.60 -4.43
C LEU A 165 11.13 15.21 -5.88
N PHE A 166 11.16 16.23 -6.71
CA PHE A 166 11.60 16.15 -8.10
C PHE A 166 12.49 17.36 -8.37
N TYR A 167 13.30 17.28 -9.40
CA TYR A 167 14.05 18.44 -9.86
C TYR A 167 13.56 18.88 -11.23
N THR A 168 13.56 20.19 -11.45
CA THR A 168 13.27 20.78 -12.75
C THR A 168 14.58 21.15 -13.43
N CYS A 169 14.77 20.68 -14.64
CA CYS A 169 15.79 21.12 -15.57
C CYS A 169 15.28 22.39 -16.26
N LEU A 170 15.91 23.53 -16.00
CA LEU A 170 15.53 24.83 -16.57
C LEU A 170 16.14 25.02 -17.95
N THR A 171 15.47 25.80 -18.80
CA THR A 171 15.97 26.10 -20.14
C THR A 171 17.36 26.75 -20.08
N PRO A 172 18.36 26.18 -20.78
CA PRO A 172 19.69 26.77 -20.86
C PRO A 172 19.56 28.10 -21.61
N ARG A 173 19.90 29.21 -20.95
CA ARG A 173 19.83 30.55 -21.57
C ARG A 173 21.06 30.79 -22.43
N THR A 174 22.19 31.08 -21.79
CA THR A 174 23.47 31.40 -22.42
C THR A 174 24.54 30.36 -22.14
N SER A 175 24.20 29.31 -21.38
CA SER A 175 25.09 28.21 -21.04
C SER A 175 24.78 27.02 -21.95
N ASP A 176 25.80 26.22 -22.21
CA ASP A 176 25.72 24.88 -22.79
C ASP A 176 25.12 23.84 -21.83
N HIS A 177 24.96 24.18 -20.54
CA HIS A 177 24.29 23.37 -19.53
C HIS A 177 22.97 23.99 -19.04
N SER A 178 22.03 23.12 -18.70
CA SER A 178 20.73 23.45 -18.12
C SER A 178 20.78 23.44 -16.58
N PRO A 179 20.37 24.53 -15.89
CA PRO A 179 20.34 24.55 -14.43
C PRO A 179 19.36 23.53 -13.85
N LEU A 180 19.79 22.79 -12.83
CA LEU A 180 18.94 21.84 -12.09
C LEU A 180 18.43 22.49 -10.80
N VAL A 181 17.12 22.50 -10.62
CA VAL A 181 16.47 23.06 -9.42
C VAL A 181 15.67 21.97 -8.72
N LEU A 182 16.11 21.55 -7.54
CA LEU A 182 15.35 20.68 -6.67
C LEU A 182 14.12 21.44 -6.14
N LYS A 183 12.93 20.90 -6.34
CA LYS A 183 11.66 21.49 -5.86
C LYS A 183 10.96 20.54 -4.91
N GLY A 184 10.50 21.08 -3.79
CA GLY A 184 9.63 20.41 -2.83
C GLY A 184 8.79 21.43 -2.09
N ASP A 185 7.48 21.21 -2.09
CA ASP A 185 6.56 22.06 -1.34
C ASP A 185 6.06 21.32 -0.10
N CYS A 186 5.94 22.08 0.98
CA CYS A 186 5.41 21.65 2.25
C CYS A 186 3.94 21.24 2.06
N ARG A 187 3.57 20.08 2.61
CA ARG A 187 2.17 19.64 2.80
C ARG A 187 1.34 19.47 1.52
N ASN A 188 1.67 18.48 0.70
CA ASN A 188 0.66 17.64 0.04
C ASN A 188 1.27 16.26 -0.25
N MET A 189 1.19 15.39 0.75
CA MET A 189 1.53 13.97 0.62
C MET A 189 0.47 13.26 -0.24
N GLN A 190 0.59 13.32 -1.56
CA GLN A 190 0.12 12.20 -2.38
C GLN A 190 1.22 11.14 -2.36
N VAL A 191 0.99 10.06 -1.62
CA VAL A 191 1.89 8.90 -1.61
C VAL A 191 1.51 8.09 -2.85
N ASN A 192 2.33 8.14 -3.90
CA ASN A 192 2.15 7.23 -5.04
C ASN A 192 2.58 5.81 -4.64
N LEU A 193 1.62 5.07 -4.08
CA LEU A 193 1.77 3.65 -3.77
C LEU A 193 2.05 2.87 -5.06
N PHE A 194 3.02 1.96 -5.00
CA PHE A 194 3.25 1.02 -6.09
C PHE A 194 2.00 0.15 -6.29
N ARG A 195 1.56 0.03 -7.55
CA ARG A 195 0.51 -0.90 -7.97
C ARG A 195 1.01 -1.62 -9.21
N PHE A 196 0.90 -2.95 -9.20
CA PHE A 196 1.10 -3.77 -10.38
C PHE A 196 -0.09 -3.61 -11.30
N ASP A 197 0.17 -3.19 -12.53
CA ASP A 197 -0.86 -3.07 -13.54
C ASP A 197 -0.98 -4.40 -14.31
N ASN A 198 -2.16 -5.03 -14.28
CA ASN A 198 -2.38 -6.38 -14.81
C ASN A 198 -1.95 -6.54 -16.28
N TYR A 199 -1.97 -5.46 -17.08
CA TYR A 199 -1.50 -5.50 -18.47
C TYR A 199 0.01 -5.80 -18.61
N LEU A 200 0.83 -5.55 -17.58
CA LEU A 200 2.25 -5.88 -17.59
C LEU A 200 2.49 -7.39 -17.68
N ALA A 201 1.55 -8.19 -17.16
CA ALA A 201 1.57 -9.64 -17.26
C ALA A 201 1.48 -10.14 -18.70
N LEU A 202 0.92 -9.34 -19.61
CA LEU A 202 0.78 -9.67 -21.04
C LEU A 202 2.07 -9.38 -21.83
N SER A 203 3.13 -8.88 -21.19
CA SER A 203 4.36 -8.52 -21.88
C SER A 203 5.22 -9.75 -22.21
N PRO A 204 5.85 -9.82 -23.41
CA PRO A 204 6.68 -10.97 -23.81
C PRO A 204 7.87 -11.25 -22.88
N GLY A 205 8.31 -10.26 -22.09
CA GLY A 205 9.40 -10.39 -21.12
C GLY A 205 8.96 -10.52 -19.66
N PHE A 206 7.66 -10.59 -19.37
CA PHE A 206 7.14 -10.60 -17.99
C PHE A 206 7.71 -11.76 -17.17
N LEU A 207 7.50 -13.00 -17.63
CA LEU A 207 7.93 -14.20 -16.91
C LEU A 207 9.46 -14.28 -16.78
N ALA A 208 10.20 -13.89 -17.83
CA ALA A 208 11.66 -13.85 -17.79
C ALA A 208 12.17 -12.85 -16.73
N SER A 209 11.51 -11.69 -16.62
CA SER A 209 11.86 -10.66 -15.63
C SER A 209 11.56 -11.12 -14.21
N VAL A 210 10.39 -11.75 -13.99
CA VAL A 210 10.05 -12.35 -12.69
C VAL A 210 11.09 -13.40 -12.33
N HIS A 211 11.33 -14.35 -13.21
CA HIS A 211 12.24 -15.48 -12.99
C HIS A 211 13.69 -15.06 -12.75
N SER A 212 14.18 -14.02 -13.43
CA SER A 212 15.52 -13.46 -13.20
C SER A 212 15.70 -12.99 -11.75
N ILE A 213 14.73 -12.23 -11.22
CA ILE A 213 14.77 -11.73 -9.84
C ILE A 213 14.48 -12.86 -8.84
N TRP A 214 13.55 -13.75 -9.16
CA TRP A 214 13.11 -14.83 -8.27
C TRP A 214 14.20 -15.85 -7.92
N ARG A 215 15.24 -15.98 -8.77
CA ARG A 215 16.38 -16.88 -8.52
C ARG A 215 17.41 -16.36 -7.52
N HIS A 216 17.31 -15.11 -7.07
CA HIS A 216 18.29 -14.54 -6.15
C HIS A 216 18.10 -15.14 -4.74
N PRO A 217 19.16 -15.71 -4.12
CA PRO A 217 19.04 -16.33 -2.80
C PRO A 217 18.77 -15.26 -1.73
N VAL A 218 17.71 -15.45 -0.94
CA VAL A 218 17.37 -14.60 0.21
C VAL A 218 17.45 -15.44 1.49
N ILE A 219 18.27 -14.99 2.44
CA ILE A 219 18.43 -15.62 3.75
C ILE A 219 17.28 -15.15 4.66
N GLY A 220 16.50 -16.09 5.20
CA GLY A 220 15.43 -15.82 6.16
C GLY A 220 14.34 -16.90 6.14
N THR A 221 13.21 -16.62 6.78
CA THR A 221 12.03 -17.50 6.72
C THR A 221 11.41 -17.49 5.32
N LEU A 222 10.69 -18.55 4.94
CA LEU A 222 10.09 -18.67 3.60
C LEU A 222 9.21 -17.45 3.25
N ILE A 223 8.41 -17.01 4.22
CA ILE A 223 7.54 -15.85 4.05
C ILE A 223 8.31 -14.53 3.92
N TYR A 224 9.44 -14.40 4.63
CA TYR A 224 10.33 -13.26 4.50
C TYR A 224 11.00 -13.22 3.13
N SER A 225 11.49 -14.36 2.64
CA SER A 225 12.11 -14.47 1.31
C SER A 225 11.15 -14.04 0.20
N VAL A 226 9.90 -14.55 0.22
CA VAL A 226 8.85 -14.11 -0.73
C VAL A 226 8.63 -12.60 -0.67
N THR A 227 8.49 -12.00 0.52
CA THR A 227 8.27 -10.55 0.62
C THR A 227 9.45 -9.72 0.11
N ARG A 228 10.69 -10.18 0.33
CA ARG A 228 11.89 -9.49 -0.15
C ARG A 228 12.01 -9.53 -1.68
N ILE A 229 11.72 -10.68 -2.28
CA ILE A 229 11.74 -10.84 -3.74
C ILE A 229 10.62 -10.00 -4.38
N LEU A 230 9.41 -9.99 -3.81
CA LEU A 230 8.33 -9.09 -4.25
C LEU A 230 8.74 -7.61 -4.16
N LYS A 231 9.45 -7.20 -3.10
CA LYS A 231 9.97 -5.82 -2.99
C LYS A 231 10.96 -5.49 -4.12
N ALA A 232 11.86 -6.42 -4.46
CA ALA A 232 12.83 -6.25 -5.54
C ALA A 232 12.16 -6.12 -6.92
N LEU A 233 11.08 -6.87 -7.19
CA LEU A 233 10.35 -6.79 -8.46
C LEU A 233 9.69 -5.43 -8.74
N LYS A 234 9.44 -4.61 -7.70
CA LYS A 234 8.79 -3.31 -7.88
C LYS A 234 9.61 -2.36 -8.76
N SER A 235 10.94 -2.38 -8.66
CA SER A 235 11.82 -1.53 -9.47
C SER A 235 11.74 -1.91 -10.95
N VAL A 236 11.78 -3.22 -11.24
CA VAL A 236 11.66 -3.78 -12.59
C VAL A 236 10.32 -3.38 -13.23
N PHE A 237 9.21 -3.53 -12.51
CA PHE A 237 7.89 -3.17 -13.06
C PHE A 237 7.67 -1.66 -13.20
N ARG A 238 8.27 -0.84 -12.31
CA ARG A 238 8.28 0.62 -12.50
C ARG A 238 9.04 1.00 -13.77
N GLN A 239 10.16 0.35 -14.07
CA GLN A 239 10.93 0.57 -15.30
C GLN A 239 10.14 0.11 -16.54
N GLN A 240 9.55 -1.08 -16.52
CA GLN A 240 8.72 -1.59 -17.63
C GLN A 240 7.49 -0.73 -17.90
N ARG A 241 6.89 -0.15 -16.85
CA ARG A 241 5.81 0.82 -17.00
C ARG A 241 6.29 2.10 -17.71
N ARG A 242 7.47 2.60 -17.36
CA ARG A 242 8.07 3.78 -18.01
C ARG A 242 8.41 3.53 -19.48
N SER A 243 8.87 2.33 -19.84
CA SER A 243 9.29 1.99 -21.21
C SER A 243 8.13 1.75 -22.19
N LYS A 244 6.92 1.44 -21.69
CA LYS A 244 5.73 1.15 -22.52
C LYS A 244 4.78 2.34 -22.72
N GLY A 245 5.13 3.52 -22.19
CA GLY A 245 4.26 4.69 -22.18
C GLY A 245 3.17 4.59 -21.11
N ASP A 246 2.95 5.70 -20.40
CA ASP A 246 1.99 5.77 -19.31
C ASP A 246 0.56 5.78 -19.90
N LEU A 247 -0.27 4.77 -19.59
CA LEU A 247 -1.68 4.76 -20.01
C LEU A 247 -2.46 5.95 -19.39
N ALA A 248 -1.92 6.57 -18.34
CA ALA A 248 -2.41 7.83 -17.79
C ALA A 248 -2.31 9.01 -18.78
N MET A 249 -1.42 8.94 -19.78
CA MET A 249 -1.30 9.94 -20.83
C MET A 249 -2.48 9.86 -21.81
N ASN A 250 -3.02 8.67 -22.09
CA ASN A 250 -4.23 8.50 -22.92
C ASN A 250 -5.52 8.91 -22.18
N VAL A 251 -5.56 8.77 -20.86
CA VAL A 251 -6.67 9.26 -20.02
C VAL A 251 -6.61 10.78 -19.84
N LYS A 252 -5.40 11.37 -19.74
CA LYS A 252 -5.20 12.83 -19.78
C LYS A 252 -5.52 13.44 -21.15
N LEU A 253 -5.23 12.74 -22.24
CA LEU A 253 -5.64 13.15 -23.59
C LEU A 253 -7.17 13.14 -23.74
N ALA A 254 -7.87 12.13 -23.20
CA ALA A 254 -9.33 12.09 -23.16
C ALA A 254 -9.95 13.19 -22.28
N ALA A 255 -9.31 13.57 -21.17
CA ALA A 255 -9.72 14.70 -20.35
C ALA A 255 -9.50 16.06 -21.06
N GLY A 256 -8.43 16.19 -21.84
CA GLY A 256 -8.18 17.36 -22.69
C GLY A 256 -9.21 17.52 -23.82
N PHE A 257 -9.71 16.42 -24.40
CA PHE A 257 -10.81 16.49 -25.38
C PHE A 257 -12.15 16.94 -24.75
N LEU A 258 -12.39 16.60 -23.48
CA LEU A 258 -13.56 17.08 -22.72
C LEU A 258 -13.47 18.59 -22.42
N GLU A 259 -12.26 19.08 -22.11
CA GLU A 259 -11.97 20.49 -21.85
C GLU A 259 -12.09 21.34 -23.13
N VAL A 260 -11.72 20.80 -24.30
CA VAL A 260 -11.94 21.44 -25.60
C VAL A 260 -13.43 21.46 -25.97
N ALA A 261 -14.19 20.40 -25.69
CA ALA A 261 -15.65 20.39 -25.86
C ALA A 261 -16.36 21.40 -24.93
N GLN A 262 -15.82 21.61 -23.73
CA GLN A 262 -16.29 22.62 -22.78
C GLN A 262 -15.93 24.06 -23.20
N ASN A 263 -14.83 24.25 -23.94
CA ASN A 263 -14.49 25.56 -24.53
C ASN A 263 -15.34 25.92 -25.74
N ILE A 264 -15.88 24.94 -26.49
CA ILE A 264 -16.86 25.19 -27.56
C ILE A 264 -18.18 25.79 -26.99
N LEU A 265 -18.50 25.51 -25.72
CA LEU A 265 -19.63 26.14 -25.01
C LEU A 265 -19.40 27.63 -24.65
N GLN A 266 -18.21 28.20 -24.86
CA GLN A 266 -17.96 29.64 -24.62
C GLN A 266 -18.68 30.59 -25.59
N PHE A 267 -19.36 30.06 -26.61
CA PHE A 267 -20.17 30.88 -27.53
C PHE A 267 -21.64 31.04 -27.08
N ASP A 268 -22.05 30.55 -25.90
CA ASP A 268 -23.39 30.82 -25.34
C ASP A 268 -23.39 31.15 -23.82
N ARG A 269 -23.79 32.37 -23.47
CA ARG A 269 -23.41 33.10 -22.24
C ARG A 269 -24.51 33.26 -21.16
N HIS A 270 -25.46 32.34 -21.01
CA HIS A 270 -26.56 32.50 -20.03
C HIS A 270 -26.62 31.46 -18.89
N ASN A 271 -25.51 30.83 -18.51
CA ASN A 271 -25.55 29.70 -17.57
C ASN A 271 -25.09 30.03 -16.12
N SER A 272 -26.00 29.89 -15.16
CA SER A 272 -25.88 30.17 -13.71
C SER A 272 -24.98 29.21 -12.92
N LEU A 273 -24.30 28.26 -13.57
CA LEU A 273 -23.45 27.23 -12.95
C LEU A 273 -22.02 27.70 -12.59
N LEU A 274 -21.49 28.76 -13.20
CA LEU A 274 -20.15 29.30 -12.88
C LEU A 274 -20.13 30.06 -11.54
N LEU A 275 -21.25 30.67 -11.17
CA LEU A 275 -21.45 31.30 -9.85
C LEU A 275 -21.52 30.27 -8.71
N LEU A 276 -21.91 29.02 -9.01
CA LEU A 276 -22.00 27.93 -8.03
C LEU A 276 -20.63 27.30 -7.74
N LEU A 277 -19.70 27.33 -8.71
CA LEU A 277 -18.36 26.77 -8.57
C LEU A 277 -17.48 27.60 -7.62
N GLU A 278 -17.58 28.93 -7.69
CA GLU A 278 -16.93 29.84 -6.75
C GLU A 278 -17.44 29.66 -5.31
N HIS A 279 -18.76 29.46 -5.14
CA HIS A 279 -19.39 29.22 -3.84
C HIS A 279 -18.95 27.89 -3.21
N CYS A 280 -18.78 26.85 -4.03
CA CYS A 280 -18.28 25.54 -3.58
C CYS A 280 -16.83 25.60 -3.07
N CYS A 281 -15.98 26.43 -3.66
CA CYS A 281 -14.58 26.58 -3.23
C CYS A 281 -14.44 27.29 -1.87
N ARG A 282 -15.36 28.19 -1.51
CA ARG A 282 -15.37 28.89 -0.21
C ARG A 282 -15.79 28.00 0.97
N LEU A 283 -16.68 27.03 0.73
CA LEU A 283 -17.18 26.08 1.74
C LEU A 283 -16.16 25.01 2.13
N VAL A 284 -15.21 24.69 1.23
CA VAL A 284 -14.16 23.71 1.46
C VAL A 284 -13.07 24.25 2.40
N TYR A 285 -12.80 25.55 2.36
CA TYR A 285 -11.76 26.18 3.20
C TYR A 285 -12.18 26.32 4.68
N LEU A 286 -13.46 26.57 4.97
CA LEU A 286 -13.96 26.77 6.35
C LEU A 286 -14.25 25.46 7.12
N LYS A 287 -14.12 24.29 6.48
CA LYS A 287 -14.34 22.98 7.12
C LYS A 287 -13.06 22.30 7.60
N ALA A 288 -11.90 22.89 7.32
CA ALA A 288 -10.59 22.33 7.62
C ALA A 288 -10.00 22.74 8.99
N SER A 289 -10.78 23.38 9.88
CA SER A 289 -10.26 23.88 11.18
C SER A 289 -10.97 23.34 12.43
N LYS A 290 -11.82 22.31 12.34
CA LYS A 290 -12.41 21.66 13.53
C LYS A 290 -12.61 20.17 13.30
N LEU A 291 -11.63 19.35 13.71
CA LEU A 291 -11.83 18.15 14.54
C LEU A 291 -10.48 17.43 14.71
N GLU A 292 -9.73 17.87 15.71
CA GLU A 292 -8.86 17.00 16.47
C GLU A 292 -9.70 16.43 17.63
N GLN A 293 -9.45 15.18 17.99
CA GLN A 293 -10.13 14.34 19.00
C GLN A 293 -11.29 13.44 18.53
N GLY A 294 -11.06 12.13 18.70
CA GLY A 294 -12.12 11.13 18.82
C GLY A 294 -11.99 9.89 17.91
N LEU A 295 -10.82 9.26 17.80
CA LEU A 295 -10.67 7.97 17.10
C LEU A 295 -9.37 7.24 17.49
N LEU A 296 -9.21 6.93 18.78
CA LEU A 296 -8.30 5.87 19.23
C LEU A 296 -9.08 5.01 20.22
N GLY A 297 -9.08 3.69 19.94
CA GLY A 297 -9.71 2.69 20.78
C GLY A 297 -9.07 2.67 22.16
N GLY A 298 -9.89 2.41 23.18
CA GLY A 298 -9.42 2.25 24.55
C GLY A 298 -8.57 1.00 24.75
N ASP A 299 -7.89 0.96 25.89
CA ASP A 299 -7.03 -0.13 26.32
C ASP A 299 -7.76 -1.49 26.36
N ARG A 300 -7.01 -2.55 26.05
CA ARG A 300 -7.45 -3.93 26.13
C ARG A 300 -7.94 -4.24 27.54
N THR A 301 -9.19 -4.68 27.68
CA THR A 301 -9.69 -5.22 28.93
C THR A 301 -9.32 -6.69 29.01
N ASP A 302 -8.24 -7.01 29.72
CA ASP A 302 -7.79 -8.39 29.96
C ASP A 302 -8.72 -9.07 30.96
N ARG A 303 -9.92 -9.45 30.51
CA ARG A 303 -10.91 -10.19 31.30
C ARG A 303 -11.03 -11.60 30.75
N ALA A 304 -10.83 -12.60 31.61
CA ALA A 304 -11.14 -13.98 31.27
C ALA A 304 -12.65 -14.13 31.04
N ILE A 305 -13.06 -14.34 29.79
CA ILE A 305 -14.46 -14.59 29.41
C ILE A 305 -14.65 -16.12 29.31
N ASP A 306 -15.51 -16.68 30.16
CA ASP A 306 -15.90 -18.09 30.09
C ASP A 306 -17.33 -18.22 29.53
N LEU A 307 -17.44 -18.75 28.32
CA LEU A 307 -18.72 -19.00 27.64
C LEU A 307 -19.15 -20.47 27.71
N ARG A 308 -18.42 -21.34 28.44
CA ARG A 308 -18.72 -22.79 28.46
C ARG A 308 -20.08 -23.11 29.05
N TYR A 309 -20.63 -22.24 29.89
CA TYR A 309 -21.98 -22.39 30.44
C TYR A 309 -23.08 -22.35 29.37
N LEU A 310 -22.81 -21.78 28.18
CA LEU A 310 -23.76 -21.71 27.07
C LEU A 310 -23.82 -22.99 26.22
N ARG A 311 -22.90 -23.95 26.43
CA ARG A 311 -22.83 -25.20 25.66
C ARG A 311 -24.15 -25.98 25.58
N PRO A 312 -25.04 -26.03 26.60
CA PRO A 312 -26.33 -26.69 26.48
C PRO A 312 -27.26 -26.10 25.40
N TRP A 313 -27.10 -24.82 25.07
CA TRP A 313 -27.89 -24.12 24.03
C TRP A 313 -27.15 -24.04 22.69
N ALA A 314 -25.94 -24.58 22.60
CA ALA A 314 -25.23 -24.68 21.34
C ALA A 314 -25.87 -25.79 20.50
N ARG A 315 -26.22 -25.46 19.25
CA ARG A 315 -26.78 -26.44 18.31
C ARG A 315 -25.84 -27.62 18.06
N HIS A 316 -24.55 -27.33 17.96
CA HIS A 316 -23.49 -28.31 17.74
C HIS A 316 -22.20 -27.82 18.39
N ILE A 317 -21.43 -28.77 18.90
CA ILE A 317 -20.06 -28.57 19.37
C ILE A 317 -19.21 -29.51 18.56
N LEU A 318 -18.09 -29.02 18.01
CA LEU A 318 -17.24 -29.84 17.15
C LEU A 318 -16.86 -31.13 17.88
N THR A 319 -17.12 -32.25 17.20
CA THR A 319 -16.61 -33.55 17.60
C THR A 319 -15.10 -33.61 17.39
N ASP A 320 -14.44 -34.57 18.03
CA ASP A 320 -13.00 -34.76 17.86
C ASP A 320 -12.60 -35.04 16.40
N ASP A 321 -13.47 -35.68 15.61
CA ASP A 321 -13.22 -35.95 14.19
C ASP A 321 -13.33 -34.68 13.34
N GLU A 322 -14.35 -33.84 13.54
CA GLU A 322 -14.49 -32.55 12.86
C GLU A 322 -13.36 -31.59 13.26
N ALA A 323 -13.00 -31.59 14.54
CA ALA A 323 -11.88 -30.85 15.09
C ALA A 323 -10.54 -31.30 14.47
N ARG A 324 -10.35 -32.59 14.17
CA ARG A 324 -9.18 -33.08 13.42
C ARG A 324 -9.22 -32.71 11.94
N ALA A 325 -10.39 -32.79 11.31
CA ALA A 325 -10.57 -32.47 9.90
C ALA A 325 -10.21 -30.99 9.62
N ILE A 326 -10.65 -30.07 10.47
CA ILE A 326 -10.42 -28.62 10.26
C ILE A 326 -8.95 -28.20 10.38
N ILE A 327 -8.10 -29.00 11.03
CA ILE A 327 -6.66 -28.76 11.17
C ILE A 327 -5.81 -29.61 10.23
N HIS A 328 -6.42 -30.32 9.27
CA HIS A 328 -5.68 -31.10 8.30
C HIS A 328 -4.59 -30.25 7.63
N PRO A 329 -3.37 -30.79 7.37
CA PRO A 329 -2.30 -30.04 6.72
C PRO A 329 -2.75 -29.41 5.40
N VAL A 330 -2.42 -28.12 5.23
CA VAL A 330 -2.70 -27.37 3.99
C VAL A 330 -1.83 -27.91 2.85
N THR A 331 -2.44 -28.11 1.68
CA THR A 331 -1.75 -28.58 0.47
C THR A 331 -1.45 -27.45 -0.49
N ILE A 332 -0.51 -27.67 -1.42
CA ILE A 332 -0.20 -26.70 -2.48
C ILE A 332 -1.42 -26.47 -3.39
N ASP A 333 -2.22 -27.51 -3.64
CA ASP A 333 -3.42 -27.40 -4.45
C ASP A 333 -4.49 -26.54 -3.77
N GLU A 334 -4.68 -26.69 -2.45
CA GLU A 334 -5.58 -25.84 -1.66
C GLU A 334 -5.16 -24.36 -1.75
N VAL A 335 -3.86 -24.08 -1.66
CA VAL A 335 -3.31 -22.73 -1.83
C VAL A 335 -3.56 -22.20 -3.25
N LYS A 336 -3.31 -23.02 -4.27
CA LYS A 336 -3.56 -22.64 -5.67
C LYS A 336 -5.03 -22.33 -5.91
N ILE A 337 -5.94 -23.19 -5.47
CA ILE A 337 -7.40 -22.96 -5.59
C ILE A 337 -7.77 -21.62 -4.94
N ALA A 338 -7.26 -21.35 -3.73
CA ALA A 338 -7.54 -20.11 -3.03
C ALA A 338 -7.01 -18.85 -3.75
N PHE A 339 -5.82 -18.91 -4.38
CA PHE A 339 -5.32 -17.82 -5.23
C PHE A 339 -6.18 -17.60 -6.47
N PHE A 340 -6.55 -18.68 -7.15
CA PHE A 340 -7.27 -18.62 -8.42
C PHE A 340 -8.74 -18.18 -8.26
N ASP A 341 -9.32 -18.43 -7.08
CA ASP A 341 -10.65 -17.96 -6.69
C ASP A 341 -10.70 -16.44 -6.39
N ILE A 342 -9.56 -15.75 -6.26
CA ILE A 342 -9.54 -14.29 -6.10
C ILE A 342 -9.58 -13.63 -7.49
N GLU A 343 -10.60 -12.83 -7.77
CA GLU A 343 -10.69 -12.01 -8.99
C GLU A 343 -9.43 -11.16 -9.23
N GLU A 344 -9.00 -11.05 -10.49
CA GLU A 344 -7.71 -10.48 -10.87
C GLU A 344 -7.59 -8.97 -10.67
N ASP A 345 -8.72 -8.26 -10.76
CA ASP A 345 -8.78 -6.80 -10.70
C ASP A 345 -9.06 -6.26 -9.28
N LYS A 346 -9.10 -7.13 -8.26
CA LYS A 346 -9.25 -6.67 -6.88
C LYS A 346 -8.01 -5.91 -6.43
N ALA A 347 -8.23 -4.69 -5.96
CA ALA A 347 -7.17 -3.75 -5.61
C ALA A 347 -6.19 -4.35 -4.57
N PRO A 348 -4.89 -4.44 -4.90
CA PRO A 348 -3.85 -4.91 -4.00
C PRO A 348 -3.15 -3.75 -3.31
N ILE A 349 -3.17 -3.71 -1.99
CA ILE A 349 -2.55 -2.64 -1.23
C ILE A 349 -2.29 -3.21 0.16
N PRO A 350 -1.04 -3.40 0.64
CA PRO A 350 0.06 -2.40 0.66
C PRO A 350 1.30 -2.70 -0.20
N ASP A 351 1.51 -3.96 -0.61
CA ASP A 351 2.69 -4.34 -1.41
C ASP A 351 2.53 -4.04 -2.90
N GLY A 352 1.29 -3.83 -3.35
CA GLY A 352 0.95 -3.42 -4.71
C GLY A 352 0.77 -4.56 -5.70
N PHE A 353 0.89 -5.83 -5.30
CA PHE A 353 0.76 -6.98 -6.20
C PHE A 353 -0.65 -7.57 -6.17
N SER A 354 -1.32 -7.60 -7.34
CA SER A 354 -2.68 -8.15 -7.50
C SER A 354 -2.67 -9.68 -7.50
N SER A 355 -3.83 -10.29 -7.30
CA SER A 355 -4.04 -11.71 -7.62
C SER A 355 -3.70 -12.01 -9.08
N GLY A 356 -3.97 -11.07 -10.00
CA GLY A 356 -3.58 -11.18 -11.41
C GLY A 356 -2.07 -11.39 -11.61
N PHE A 357 -1.22 -10.68 -10.85
CA PHE A 357 0.22 -10.93 -10.85
C PHE A 357 0.55 -12.38 -10.47
N PHE A 358 0.02 -12.86 -9.34
CA PHE A 358 0.35 -14.21 -8.84
C PHE A 358 -0.16 -15.30 -9.78
N LYS A 359 -1.34 -15.13 -10.39
CA LYS A 359 -1.86 -16.09 -11.38
C LYS A 359 -0.99 -16.13 -12.63
N ALA A 360 -0.61 -14.96 -13.16
CA ALA A 360 0.24 -14.88 -14.35
C ALA A 360 1.65 -15.42 -14.09
N ALA A 361 2.22 -15.14 -12.92
CA ALA A 361 3.56 -15.56 -12.53
C ALA A 361 3.60 -16.95 -11.87
N TRP A 362 2.47 -17.66 -11.76
CA TRP A 362 2.34 -18.90 -11.00
C TRP A 362 3.39 -19.97 -11.32
N PRO A 363 3.79 -20.19 -12.59
CA PRO A 363 4.84 -21.18 -12.91
C PRO A 363 6.20 -20.89 -12.28
N VAL A 364 6.45 -19.64 -11.88
CA VAL A 364 7.70 -19.19 -11.27
C VAL A 364 7.56 -19.03 -9.77
N VAL A 365 6.48 -18.36 -9.31
CA VAL A 365 6.33 -17.96 -7.90
C VAL A 365 5.54 -18.95 -7.06
N GLY A 366 4.73 -19.80 -7.71
CA GLY A 366 3.68 -20.58 -7.06
C GLY A 366 4.19 -21.55 -6.01
N GLU A 367 5.31 -22.22 -6.26
CA GLU A 367 5.87 -23.20 -5.32
C GLU A 367 6.33 -22.54 -4.01
N GLU A 368 7.12 -21.48 -4.09
CA GLU A 368 7.69 -20.81 -2.92
C GLU A 368 6.63 -20.05 -2.12
N VAL A 369 5.70 -19.38 -2.80
CA VAL A 369 4.56 -18.72 -2.16
C VAL A 369 3.68 -19.76 -1.43
N SER A 370 3.46 -20.93 -2.03
CA SER A 370 2.70 -22.01 -1.38
C SER A 370 3.43 -22.54 -0.15
N LYS A 371 4.75 -22.75 -0.24
CA LYS A 371 5.57 -23.15 0.92
C LYS A 371 5.49 -22.12 2.05
N ALA A 372 5.54 -20.83 1.74
CA ALA A 372 5.41 -19.75 2.73
C ALA A 372 4.04 -19.75 3.43
N ILE A 373 2.95 -19.97 2.69
CA ILE A 373 1.59 -20.05 3.26
C ILE A 373 1.44 -21.31 4.12
N ILE A 374 1.95 -22.46 3.64
CA ILE A 374 1.93 -23.71 4.40
C ILE A 374 2.75 -23.57 5.70
N ASP A 375 3.87 -22.85 5.67
CA ASP A 375 4.68 -22.56 6.86
C ASP A 375 3.92 -21.76 7.92
N PHE A 376 3.08 -20.80 7.52
CA PHE A 376 2.17 -20.11 8.44
C PHE A 376 1.22 -21.10 9.14
N PHE A 377 0.60 -22.03 8.40
CA PHE A 377 -0.30 -23.02 9.00
C PHE A 377 0.42 -24.03 9.90
N LYS A 378 1.71 -24.28 9.68
CA LYS A 378 2.54 -25.13 10.57
C LYS A 378 2.97 -24.40 11.84
N THR A 379 3.45 -23.16 11.71
CA THR A 379 4.07 -22.41 12.80
C THR A 379 3.10 -21.55 13.59
N GLY A 380 1.98 -21.14 12.96
CA GLY A 380 1.05 -20.16 13.50
C GLY A 380 1.63 -18.75 13.61
N ARG A 381 2.70 -18.43 12.88
CA ARG A 381 3.39 -17.13 12.94
C ARG A 381 3.26 -16.39 11.62
N LEU A 382 2.86 -15.12 11.68
CA LEU A 382 2.72 -14.27 10.50
C LEU A 382 3.73 -13.12 10.54
N LEU A 383 4.35 -12.82 9.39
CA LEU A 383 5.23 -11.67 9.29
C LEU A 383 4.41 -10.38 9.41
N LYS A 384 4.71 -9.54 10.40
CA LYS A 384 3.97 -8.29 10.67
C LYS A 384 3.79 -7.40 9.43
N GLN A 385 4.78 -7.35 8.55
CA GLN A 385 4.75 -6.57 7.31
C GLN A 385 3.66 -7.04 6.34
N LEU A 386 3.35 -8.35 6.30
CA LEU A 386 2.26 -8.87 5.46
C LEU A 386 0.88 -8.53 6.02
N ASN A 387 0.77 -8.41 7.35
CA ASN A 387 -0.47 -8.07 8.02
C ASN A 387 -0.72 -6.56 8.14
N ALA A 388 0.16 -5.74 7.55
CA ALA A 388 -0.12 -4.32 7.34
C ALA A 388 -1.30 -4.17 6.38
N THR A 389 -2.28 -3.35 6.76
CA THR A 389 -3.56 -3.20 6.08
C THR A 389 -3.82 -1.72 5.82
N LEU A 390 -4.33 -1.39 4.65
CA LEU A 390 -4.70 -0.02 4.30
C LEU A 390 -6.20 0.18 4.46
N LEU A 391 -6.60 1.21 5.20
CA LEU A 391 -7.99 1.58 5.43
C LEU A 391 -8.39 2.70 4.47
N THR A 392 -9.17 2.38 3.45
CA THR A 392 -9.75 3.40 2.56
C THR A 392 -11.15 3.74 3.01
N LEU A 393 -11.47 5.03 3.01
CA LEU A 393 -12.78 5.52 3.43
C LEU A 393 -13.74 5.61 2.24
N ILE A 394 -14.80 4.81 2.24
CA ILE A 394 -15.87 4.88 1.24
C ILE A 394 -17.06 5.66 1.83
N PRO A 395 -17.53 6.74 1.17
CA PRO A 395 -18.66 7.52 1.68
C PRO A 395 -19.96 6.69 1.69
N LYS A 396 -20.71 6.72 2.80
CA LYS A 396 -22.05 6.10 2.91
C LYS A 396 -23.14 6.96 2.26
N VAL A 397 -22.91 8.27 2.19
CA VAL A 397 -23.82 9.29 1.69
C VAL A 397 -23.10 10.16 0.66
N ARG A 398 -23.85 10.87 -0.19
CA ARG A 398 -23.27 11.63 -1.32
C ARG A 398 -22.27 12.71 -0.88
N THR A 399 -22.51 13.36 0.25
CA THR A 399 -21.71 14.48 0.75
C THR A 399 -21.40 14.28 2.23
N PRO A 400 -20.39 13.48 2.58
CA PRO A 400 -20.10 13.18 3.96
C PRO A 400 -19.58 14.43 4.70
N HIS A 401 -20.04 14.65 5.92
CA HIS A 401 -19.65 15.78 6.78
C HIS A 401 -18.98 15.34 8.08
N SER A 402 -19.06 14.05 8.41
CA SER A 402 -18.43 13.45 9.59
C SER A 402 -17.74 12.13 9.25
N VAL A 403 -16.72 11.73 10.02
CA VAL A 403 -16.02 10.44 9.82
C VAL A 403 -16.96 9.24 9.97
N ALA A 404 -18.02 9.38 10.77
CA ALA A 404 -19.03 8.33 10.97
C ALA A 404 -19.82 7.99 9.69
N GLU A 405 -19.88 8.92 8.74
CA GLU A 405 -20.53 8.77 7.43
C GLU A 405 -19.64 8.04 6.41
N PHE A 406 -18.43 7.63 6.77
CA PHE A 406 -17.59 6.77 5.96
C PHE A 406 -17.67 5.31 6.43
N ARG A 407 -17.50 4.38 5.49
CA ARG A 407 -17.18 2.97 5.75
C ARG A 407 -15.68 2.78 5.54
N PRO A 408 -14.93 2.38 6.58
CA PRO A 408 -13.55 1.96 6.38
C PRO A 408 -13.55 0.60 5.68
N ILE A 409 -12.88 0.49 4.54
CA ILE A 409 -12.61 -0.79 3.88
C ILE A 409 -11.14 -1.12 4.02
N SER A 410 -10.88 -2.33 4.53
CA SER A 410 -9.54 -2.88 4.73
C SER A 410 -9.04 -3.54 3.45
N TYR A 411 -7.93 -3.03 2.93
CA TYR A 411 -7.16 -3.64 1.86
C TYR A 411 -5.99 -4.39 2.46
N CYS A 412 -6.08 -5.72 2.43
CA CYS A 412 -5.04 -6.62 2.90
C CYS A 412 -4.16 -7.12 1.74
N ASN A 413 -2.95 -7.57 2.06
CA ASN A 413 -2.08 -8.29 1.13
C ASN A 413 -2.80 -9.53 0.55
N VAL A 414 -2.58 -9.84 -0.73
CA VAL A 414 -3.18 -11.01 -1.40
C VAL A 414 -2.80 -12.31 -0.69
N ILE A 415 -1.56 -12.45 -0.22
CA ILE A 415 -1.11 -13.62 0.57
C ILE A 415 -1.96 -13.78 1.84
N CYS A 416 -2.27 -12.68 2.54
CA CYS A 416 -3.14 -12.70 3.71
C CYS A 416 -4.59 -13.07 3.34
N LYS A 417 -5.10 -12.57 2.21
CA LYS A 417 -6.44 -12.95 1.71
C LYS A 417 -6.51 -14.44 1.39
N VAL A 418 -5.43 -15.04 0.89
CA VAL A 418 -5.36 -16.49 0.64
C VAL A 418 -5.39 -17.27 1.94
N ILE A 419 -4.61 -16.87 2.95
CA ILE A 419 -4.66 -17.47 4.30
C ILE A 419 -6.09 -17.40 4.86
N SER A 420 -6.71 -16.22 4.82
CA SER A 420 -8.10 -16.00 5.24
C SER A 420 -9.09 -16.90 4.49
N LYS A 421 -8.95 -17.03 3.16
CA LYS A 421 -9.78 -17.93 2.34
C LYS A 421 -9.65 -19.41 2.70
N ILE A 422 -8.44 -19.88 2.97
CA ILE A 422 -8.21 -21.27 3.39
C ILE A 422 -8.92 -21.54 4.72
N ILE A 423 -8.79 -20.63 5.69
CA ILE A 423 -9.50 -20.72 6.97
C ILE A 423 -11.03 -20.70 6.74
N VAL A 424 -11.53 -19.82 5.88
CA VAL A 424 -12.96 -19.75 5.53
C VAL A 424 -13.44 -21.04 4.90
N SER A 425 -12.69 -21.64 3.98
CA SER A 425 -13.07 -22.91 3.35
C SER A 425 -13.35 -23.99 4.39
N ARG A 426 -12.51 -24.04 5.43
CA ARG A 426 -12.62 -24.98 6.53
C ARG A 426 -13.78 -24.67 7.48
N ILE A 427 -14.00 -23.39 7.80
CA ILE A 427 -15.18 -22.97 8.60
C ILE A 427 -16.47 -23.27 7.83
N ARG A 428 -16.47 -23.06 6.51
CA ARG A 428 -17.64 -23.18 5.65
C ARG A 428 -18.24 -24.59 5.68
N GLU A 429 -17.42 -25.62 5.80
CA GLU A 429 -17.84 -27.03 5.84
C GLU A 429 -18.68 -27.35 7.09
N ILE A 430 -18.42 -26.67 8.21
CA ILE A 430 -19.08 -26.93 9.49
C ILE A 430 -20.05 -25.83 9.92
N LEU A 431 -20.07 -24.69 9.21
CA LEU A 431 -20.81 -23.50 9.64
C LEU A 431 -22.31 -23.75 9.80
N ASP A 432 -22.92 -24.52 8.90
CA ASP A 432 -24.37 -24.78 8.94
C ASP A 432 -24.79 -25.62 10.16
N LEU A 433 -23.87 -26.45 10.68
CA LEU A 433 -24.08 -27.25 11.89
C LEU A 433 -24.08 -26.37 13.15
N LEU A 434 -23.22 -25.34 13.16
CA LEU A 434 -23.03 -24.47 14.32
C LEU A 434 -24.10 -23.39 14.43
N ILE A 435 -24.60 -22.89 13.29
CA ILE A 435 -25.43 -21.68 13.24
C ILE A 435 -26.92 -22.02 13.21
N SER A 436 -27.69 -21.32 14.05
CA SER A 436 -29.14 -21.46 14.14
C SER A 436 -29.82 -21.18 12.80
N PRO A 437 -30.92 -21.89 12.44
CA PRO A 437 -31.68 -21.63 11.22
C PRO A 437 -32.21 -20.20 11.11
N SER A 438 -32.30 -19.45 12.21
CA SER A 438 -32.76 -18.06 12.22
C SER A 438 -31.72 -17.06 11.68
N GLN A 439 -30.48 -17.49 11.44
CA GLN A 439 -29.39 -16.65 10.97
C GLN A 439 -29.03 -16.97 9.51
N ASN A 440 -29.52 -16.17 8.57
CA ASN A 440 -29.36 -16.45 7.13
C ASN A 440 -28.21 -15.70 6.46
N ALA A 441 -27.70 -14.63 7.07
CA ALA A 441 -26.68 -13.81 6.45
C ALA A 441 -25.32 -14.54 6.40
N PHE A 442 -24.68 -14.54 5.22
CA PHE A 442 -23.34 -15.10 4.97
C PHE A 442 -23.19 -16.61 5.24
N VAL A 443 -24.30 -17.35 5.39
CA VAL A 443 -24.29 -18.81 5.49
C VAL A 443 -24.54 -19.41 4.09
N PRO A 444 -23.69 -20.31 3.59
CA PRO A 444 -23.88 -20.94 2.29
C PRO A 444 -25.25 -21.64 2.20
N GLY A 445 -25.94 -21.46 1.08
CA GLY A 445 -27.24 -22.11 0.83
C GLY A 445 -28.45 -21.43 1.46
N ARG A 446 -28.27 -20.38 2.28
CA ARG A 446 -29.36 -19.59 2.86
C ARG A 446 -29.58 -18.28 2.09
N LEU A 447 -30.83 -17.91 1.87
CA LEU A 447 -31.18 -16.69 1.12
C LEU A 447 -31.77 -15.62 2.02
N ILE A 448 -31.57 -14.35 1.65
CA ILE A 448 -32.18 -13.23 2.38
C ILE A 448 -33.71 -13.16 2.19
N SER A 449 -34.22 -13.74 1.10
CA SER A 449 -35.65 -13.87 0.84
C SER A 449 -36.37 -14.66 1.93
N ASP A 450 -35.71 -15.66 2.51
CA ASP A 450 -36.31 -16.53 3.52
C ASP A 450 -36.61 -15.72 4.80
N ASN A 451 -35.72 -14.79 5.16
CA ASN A 451 -35.95 -13.86 6.27
C ASN A 451 -37.10 -12.88 5.99
N ILE A 452 -37.26 -12.45 4.73
CA ILE A 452 -38.37 -11.57 4.33
C ILE A 452 -39.69 -12.32 4.48
N LEU A 453 -39.75 -13.57 4.03
CA LEU A 453 -40.94 -14.42 4.16
C LEU A 453 -41.28 -14.70 5.62
N LEU A 454 -40.27 -15.09 6.42
CA LEU A 454 -40.44 -15.30 7.86
C LEU A 454 -40.95 -14.03 8.56
N ALA A 455 -40.39 -12.86 8.23
CA ALA A 455 -40.88 -11.60 8.76
C ALA A 455 -42.34 -11.35 8.35
N GLN A 456 -42.70 -11.55 7.07
CA GLN A 456 -44.09 -11.39 6.61
C GLN A 456 -45.06 -12.29 7.37
N GLU A 457 -44.68 -13.54 7.64
CA GLU A 457 -45.49 -14.49 8.41
C GLU A 457 -45.63 -14.06 9.87
N LEU A 458 -44.52 -13.68 10.52
CA LEU A 458 -44.51 -13.18 11.90
C LEU A 458 -45.35 -11.90 12.06
N PHE A 459 -45.29 -11.00 11.08
CA PHE A 459 -46.08 -9.76 11.06
C PHE A 459 -47.52 -9.96 10.56
N SER A 460 -47.86 -11.15 10.06
CA SER A 460 -49.23 -11.46 9.65
C SER A 460 -50.18 -11.36 10.84
N GLY A 461 -51.30 -10.66 10.63
CA GLY A 461 -52.30 -10.44 11.66
C GLY A 461 -51.97 -9.35 12.69
N TYR A 462 -50.83 -8.64 12.59
CA TYR A 462 -50.52 -7.53 13.52
C TYR A 462 -51.60 -6.43 13.55
N ASN A 463 -52.37 -6.27 12.47
CA ASN A 463 -53.45 -5.29 12.37
C ASN A 463 -54.82 -5.82 12.86
N GLN A 464 -54.90 -7.06 13.37
CA GLN A 464 -56.16 -7.66 13.81
C GLN A 464 -56.39 -7.42 15.31
N CYS A 465 -57.48 -6.72 15.67
CA CYS A 465 -57.81 -6.38 17.05
C CYS A 465 -58.13 -7.59 17.97
N ARG A 466 -58.29 -8.80 17.42
CA ARG A 466 -58.65 -10.02 18.18
C ARG A 466 -57.46 -10.87 18.61
N LEU A 467 -56.24 -10.51 18.21
CA LEU A 467 -55.03 -11.24 18.60
C LEU A 467 -54.38 -10.60 19.84
N PRO A 468 -53.64 -11.38 20.65
CA PRO A 468 -52.91 -10.84 21.80
C PRO A 468 -51.92 -9.75 21.35
N PRO A 469 -51.70 -8.71 22.18
CA PRO A 469 -50.82 -7.60 21.83
C PRO A 469 -49.40 -8.10 21.56
N ARG A 470 -48.86 -7.75 20.38
CA ARG A 470 -47.52 -8.14 19.93
C ARG A 470 -46.59 -6.92 19.92
N ARG A 471 -45.30 -7.15 20.13
CA ARG A 471 -44.25 -6.13 19.99
C ARG A 471 -43.12 -6.68 19.15
N ALA A 472 -42.60 -5.84 18.25
CA ALA A 472 -41.41 -6.14 17.48
C ALA A 472 -40.26 -5.26 17.96
N LEU A 473 -39.07 -5.86 18.12
CA LEU A 473 -37.85 -5.15 18.47
C LEU A 473 -36.89 -5.18 17.28
N LYS A 474 -36.47 -4.01 16.82
CA LYS A 474 -35.41 -3.87 15.81
C LYS A 474 -34.16 -3.34 16.50
N VAL A 475 -33.11 -4.15 16.54
CA VAL A 475 -31.81 -3.79 17.10
C VAL A 475 -30.83 -3.56 15.96
N ASP A 476 -30.10 -2.45 16.01
CA ASP A 476 -29.01 -2.14 15.07
C ASP A 476 -27.69 -2.01 15.83
N LEU A 477 -26.64 -2.65 15.31
CA LEU A 477 -25.34 -2.69 15.97
C LEU A 477 -24.43 -1.60 15.42
N ARG A 478 -24.07 -0.65 16.28
CA ARG A 478 -23.15 0.42 15.92
C ARG A 478 -21.76 -0.17 15.63
N LYS A 479 -21.29 -0.02 14.38
CA LYS A 479 -19.95 -0.46 13.94
C LYS A 479 -19.68 -1.95 14.20
N ALA A 480 -20.65 -2.80 13.83
CA ALA A 480 -20.68 -4.22 14.13
C ALA A 480 -19.33 -4.97 13.99
N TYR A 481 -18.58 -4.77 12.89
CA TYR A 481 -17.26 -5.39 12.72
C TYR A 481 -16.18 -4.75 13.59
N ASP A 482 -16.12 -3.42 13.68
CA ASP A 482 -15.08 -2.68 14.40
C ASP A 482 -15.16 -2.85 15.94
N THR A 483 -16.30 -3.32 16.44
CA THR A 483 -16.57 -3.43 17.88
C THR A 483 -16.40 -4.83 18.45
N VAL A 484 -16.15 -5.85 17.61
CA VAL A 484 -15.91 -7.22 18.07
C VAL A 484 -14.65 -7.26 18.93
N GLU A 485 -14.78 -7.70 20.17
CA GLU A 485 -13.64 -7.86 21.07
C GLU A 485 -12.96 -9.21 20.79
N TRP A 486 -11.62 -9.23 20.77
CA TRP A 486 -10.84 -10.41 20.36
C TRP A 486 -10.87 -11.50 21.41
N ASP A 487 -10.73 -11.18 22.69
CA ASP A 487 -10.80 -12.17 23.77
C ASP A 487 -12.19 -12.85 23.80
N PHE A 488 -13.28 -12.12 23.51
CA PHE A 488 -14.62 -12.66 23.32
C PHE A 488 -14.73 -13.57 22.09
N LEU A 489 -14.13 -13.18 20.96
CA LEU A 489 -14.06 -14.02 19.76
C LEU A 489 -13.32 -15.33 20.05
N ILE A 490 -12.17 -15.26 20.72
CA ILE A 490 -11.38 -16.44 21.07
C ILE A 490 -12.14 -17.34 22.06
N ALA A 491 -12.84 -16.76 23.04
CA ALA A 491 -13.72 -17.49 23.94
C ALA A 491 -14.88 -18.18 23.18
N THR A 492 -15.45 -17.51 22.17
CA THR A 492 -16.51 -18.06 21.31
C THR A 492 -16.01 -19.29 20.54
N LEU A 493 -14.83 -19.22 19.93
CA LEU A 493 -14.24 -20.37 19.22
C LEU A 493 -13.95 -21.54 20.18
N ARG A 494 -13.46 -21.26 21.39
CA ARG A 494 -13.24 -22.29 22.42
C ARG A 494 -14.56 -22.94 22.87
N MET A 495 -15.63 -22.16 22.95
CA MET A 495 -16.95 -22.64 23.35
C MET A 495 -17.50 -23.65 22.33
N PHE A 496 -17.40 -23.35 21.03
CA PHE A 496 -17.79 -24.25 19.94
C PHE A 496 -16.88 -25.47 19.76
N GLY A 497 -15.74 -25.54 20.45
CA GLY A 497 -14.83 -26.69 20.39
C GLY A 497 -13.77 -26.63 19.29
N PHE A 498 -13.48 -25.45 18.74
CA PHE A 498 -12.40 -25.32 17.76
C PHE A 498 -11.04 -25.72 18.38
N PRO A 499 -10.18 -26.45 17.64
CA PRO A 499 -8.85 -26.83 18.13
C PRO A 499 -7.98 -25.61 18.47
N ALA A 500 -7.14 -25.75 19.49
CA ALA A 500 -6.23 -24.68 19.91
C ALA A 500 -5.29 -24.20 18.77
N VAL A 501 -4.87 -25.11 17.88
CA VAL A 501 -4.06 -24.77 16.70
C VAL A 501 -4.82 -23.82 15.77
N PHE A 502 -6.09 -24.14 15.48
CA PHE A 502 -6.96 -23.33 14.63
C PHE A 502 -7.24 -21.96 15.23
N ILE A 503 -7.51 -21.92 16.54
CA ILE A 503 -7.71 -20.67 17.28
C ILE A 503 -6.45 -19.79 17.19
N ARG A 504 -5.25 -20.36 17.34
CA ARG A 504 -3.99 -19.61 17.22
C ARG A 504 -3.80 -19.00 15.83
N TRP A 505 -4.20 -19.69 14.76
CA TRP A 505 -4.15 -19.11 13.41
C TRP A 505 -5.02 -17.86 13.30
N ILE A 506 -6.25 -17.91 13.81
CA ILE A 506 -7.16 -16.77 13.81
C ILE A 506 -6.65 -15.66 14.72
N GLU A 507 -6.21 -16.00 15.94
CA GLU A 507 -5.67 -15.06 16.93
C GLU A 507 -4.48 -14.28 16.37
N GLU A 508 -3.46 -14.97 15.84
CA GLU A 508 -2.30 -14.33 15.21
C GLU A 508 -2.75 -13.43 14.05
N TYR A 509 -3.69 -13.90 13.21
CA TYR A 509 -4.15 -13.14 12.04
C TYR A 509 -4.90 -11.85 12.40
N VAL A 510 -5.76 -11.87 13.43
CA VAL A 510 -6.57 -10.70 13.81
C VAL A 510 -5.80 -9.74 14.72
N THR A 511 -4.98 -10.25 15.65
CA THR A 511 -4.30 -9.42 16.66
C THR A 511 -3.05 -8.73 16.15
N SER A 512 -2.34 -9.31 15.18
CA SER A 512 -1.10 -8.74 14.64
C SER A 512 -1.32 -7.69 13.54
N ALA A 513 -2.58 -7.39 13.21
CA ALA A 513 -2.92 -6.46 12.14
C ALA A 513 -2.55 -5.02 12.50
N HIS A 514 -1.87 -4.35 11.57
CA HIS A 514 -1.53 -2.92 11.68
C HIS A 514 -2.22 -2.17 10.55
N TYR A 515 -2.64 -0.95 10.82
CA TYR A 515 -3.45 -0.14 9.92
C TYR A 515 -2.77 1.19 9.60
N SER A 516 -2.92 1.61 8.35
CA SER A 516 -2.71 2.99 7.93
C SER A 516 -3.95 3.46 7.16
N VAL A 517 -4.33 4.73 7.34
CA VAL A 517 -5.54 5.29 6.71
C VAL A 517 -5.18 5.96 5.40
N VAL A 518 -5.93 5.68 4.34
CA VAL A 518 -5.78 6.32 3.04
C VAL A 518 -6.76 7.48 2.93
N VAL A 519 -6.24 8.71 2.88
CA VAL A 519 -7.02 9.94 2.73
C VAL A 519 -6.44 10.75 1.58
N ASN A 520 -7.25 11.17 0.62
CA ASN A 520 -6.82 11.97 -0.54
C ASN A 520 -5.62 11.38 -1.31
N CYS A 521 -5.55 10.05 -1.42
CA CYS A 521 -4.44 9.30 -2.03
C CYS A 521 -3.10 9.39 -1.26
N GLY A 522 -3.10 9.89 -0.02
CA GLY A 522 -1.99 9.80 0.93
C GLY A 522 -2.22 8.68 1.95
N VAL A 523 -1.16 8.02 2.38
CA VAL A 523 -1.19 7.05 3.49
C VAL A 523 -0.80 7.77 4.78
N HIS A 524 -1.64 7.69 5.79
CA HIS A 524 -1.48 8.39 7.06
C HIS A 524 -1.53 7.43 8.25
N GLY A 525 -0.61 7.64 9.19
CA GLY A 525 -0.49 6.86 10.41
C GLY A 525 0.00 5.43 10.17
N PHE A 526 0.41 4.78 11.25
CA PHE A 526 0.70 3.36 11.30
C PHE A 526 0.47 2.91 12.74
N PHE A 527 -0.63 2.21 12.98
CA PHE A 527 -1.07 1.86 14.33
C PHE A 527 -1.57 0.42 14.39
N ALA A 528 -1.37 -0.23 15.53
CA ALA A 528 -1.88 -1.58 15.77
C ALA A 528 -3.41 -1.54 15.93
N GLY A 529 -4.08 -2.61 15.49
CA GLY A 529 -5.46 -2.87 15.90
C GLY A 529 -5.54 -3.10 17.41
N ALA A 530 -6.64 -2.69 18.02
CA ALA A 530 -6.95 -3.02 19.41
C ALA A 530 -8.11 -4.01 19.54
N ARG A 531 -9.04 -3.98 18.57
CA ARG A 531 -10.23 -4.84 18.49
C ARG A 531 -10.80 -4.77 17.07
N GLY A 532 -11.80 -5.60 16.81
CA GLY A 532 -12.61 -5.58 15.61
C GLY A 532 -12.13 -6.54 14.52
N LEU A 533 -12.95 -6.68 13.50
CA LEU A 533 -12.74 -7.51 12.32
C LEU A 533 -12.59 -6.63 11.07
N ARG A 534 -11.77 -7.06 10.11
CA ARG A 534 -11.42 -6.28 8.92
C ARG A 534 -12.56 -6.28 7.90
N GLN A 535 -13.18 -5.13 7.68
CA GLN A 535 -14.22 -4.98 6.67
C GLN A 535 -13.63 -5.10 5.25
N GLY A 536 -13.93 -6.20 4.55
CA GLY A 536 -13.34 -6.54 3.24
C GLY A 536 -12.45 -7.79 3.27
N ASP A 537 -12.18 -8.33 4.46
CA ASP A 537 -11.51 -9.62 4.62
C ASP A 537 -12.52 -10.78 4.48
N PRO A 538 -12.22 -11.84 3.70
CA PRO A 538 -13.13 -12.97 3.50
C PRO A 538 -13.58 -13.67 4.79
N MET A 539 -12.75 -13.70 5.83
CA MET A 539 -13.01 -14.41 7.08
C MET A 539 -13.90 -13.61 8.04
N SER A 540 -13.90 -12.29 7.94
CA SER A 540 -14.60 -11.42 8.90
C SER A 540 -16.11 -11.68 9.00
N PRO A 541 -16.86 -11.88 7.90
CA PRO A 541 -18.29 -12.22 7.98
C PRO A 541 -18.56 -13.53 8.74
N TYR A 542 -17.75 -14.56 8.52
CA TYR A 542 -17.91 -15.88 9.16
C TYR A 542 -17.64 -15.82 10.67
N LEU A 543 -16.59 -15.11 11.08
CA LEU A 543 -16.30 -14.91 12.50
C LEU A 543 -17.38 -14.07 13.19
N PHE A 544 -17.91 -13.07 12.49
CA PHE A 544 -19.01 -12.26 13.01
C PHE A 544 -20.29 -13.07 13.21
N VAL A 545 -20.62 -13.96 12.26
CA VAL A 545 -21.74 -14.90 12.36
C VAL A 545 -21.60 -15.80 13.60
N LEU A 546 -20.41 -16.35 13.85
CA LEU A 546 -20.14 -17.17 15.05
C LEU A 546 -20.29 -16.36 16.36
N VAL A 547 -19.81 -15.12 16.38
CA VAL A 547 -19.96 -14.20 17.53
C VAL A 547 -21.44 -13.88 17.79
N MET A 548 -22.22 -13.64 16.74
CA MET A 548 -23.65 -13.34 16.86
C MET A 548 -24.48 -14.55 17.30
N GLU A 549 -24.05 -15.77 17.00
CA GLU A 549 -24.70 -16.98 17.49
C GLU A 549 -24.70 -17.05 19.03
N VAL A 550 -23.71 -16.46 19.70
CA VAL A 550 -23.68 -16.37 21.16
C VAL A 550 -24.85 -15.56 21.71
N LEU A 551 -25.24 -14.47 21.02
CA LEU A 551 -26.43 -13.71 21.39
C LEU A 551 -27.69 -14.56 21.24
N HIS A 552 -27.78 -15.37 20.19
CA HIS A 552 -28.91 -16.28 19.99
C HIS A 552 -29.02 -17.29 21.15
N MET A 553 -27.92 -17.93 21.54
CA MET A 553 -27.90 -18.89 22.66
C MET A 553 -28.30 -18.24 23.99
N ILE A 554 -27.83 -17.01 24.27
CA ILE A 554 -28.23 -16.28 25.47
C ILE A 554 -29.74 -16.00 25.46
N LEU A 555 -30.30 -15.61 24.32
CA LEU A 555 -31.75 -15.39 24.19
C LEU A 555 -32.53 -16.67 24.43
N GLN A 556 -32.09 -17.80 23.88
CA GLN A 556 -32.75 -19.10 24.13
C GLN A 556 -32.71 -19.48 25.61
N GLN A 557 -31.55 -19.34 26.27
CA GLN A 557 -31.40 -19.59 27.70
C GLN A 557 -32.39 -18.77 28.53
N LEU A 558 -32.52 -17.48 28.23
CA LEU A 558 -33.45 -16.59 28.95
C LEU A 558 -34.91 -16.95 28.70
N ILE A 559 -35.26 -17.34 27.47
CA ILE A 559 -36.62 -17.74 27.10
C ILE A 559 -37.04 -19.00 27.87
N GLU A 560 -36.15 -20.01 27.95
CA GLU A 560 -36.42 -21.24 28.70
C GLU A 560 -36.57 -21.00 30.21
N GLN A 561 -35.86 -20.02 30.76
CA GLN A 561 -35.91 -19.70 32.20
C GLN A 561 -37.15 -18.90 32.61
N ASP A 562 -37.67 -18.02 31.75
CA ASP A 562 -38.82 -17.15 32.06
C ASP A 562 -40.16 -17.90 31.93
N GLY A 563 -40.26 -18.88 31.01
CA GLY A 563 -41.47 -19.69 30.80
C GLY A 563 -42.67 -18.93 30.20
N ASN A 564 -42.63 -17.59 30.18
CA ASN A 564 -43.62 -16.70 29.56
C ASN A 564 -43.36 -16.42 28.07
N PHE A 565 -42.17 -16.80 27.57
CA PHE A 565 -41.78 -16.64 26.18
C PHE A 565 -41.70 -18.02 25.51
N SER A 566 -42.16 -18.12 24.27
CA SER A 566 -42.00 -19.32 23.44
C SER A 566 -41.28 -18.96 22.15
N THR A 567 -40.32 -19.79 21.75
CA THR A 567 -39.64 -19.66 20.45
C THR A 567 -40.52 -20.26 19.35
N THR A 568 -40.76 -19.53 18.27
CA THR A 568 -41.43 -20.02 17.05
C THR A 568 -40.53 -20.92 16.19
N GLY A 569 -39.69 -21.77 16.82
CA GLY A 569 -38.68 -22.60 16.15
C GLY A 569 -39.00 -24.10 16.08
N ASN A 570 -40.07 -24.57 16.75
CA ASN A 570 -40.53 -25.97 16.67
C ASN A 570 -41.68 -26.18 15.67
N ALA A 571 -42.00 -25.17 14.85
CA ALA A 571 -42.79 -25.41 13.65
C ALA A 571 -41.87 -26.18 12.68
N ARG A 572 -42.00 -27.51 12.66
CA ARG A 572 -41.51 -28.34 11.55
C ARG A 572 -42.09 -27.74 10.28
N ILE A 573 -41.23 -27.20 9.42
CA ILE A 573 -41.53 -27.10 7.98
C ILE A 573 -41.55 -28.52 7.43
#